data_AF-A0A9J6FIY9-F1
#
_entry.id   AF-A0A9J6FIY9-F1
#
_cell.length_a   1.000
_cell.length_b   1.000
_cell.length_c   1.000
_cell.angle_alpha   90.00
_cell.angle_beta   90.00
_cell.angle_gamma   90.00
#
_symmetry.space_group_name_H-M   'P 1'
#
loop_
_entity.id
_entity.type
_entity.pdbx_description
1 polymer ?
#
loop_
_entity_poly.entity_id
_entity_poly.type
_entity_poly.pdbx_seq_one_letter_code
_entity_poly.pdbx_strand_id
1 'polypeptide(L)'
;MSLLFYFATDGHGQLSPSVRDKSHLEFVSGETPDLGRFTATFHDRNAENVLHYSYLSTVAPGLENLKKTVLENLVGFQTKKGARRLYVTRGTVLSADDRERKRSPNFVLTQVTVMPPYELEVIFESGSFRDRPNTLSGEHFDRELSEHTAKFDERFDKLFNLRAKGFSEDDNEAAKEVLSNMVGGIGYFYGSSLVQSSHNKEPVEYWKAPLYTAVPSRSFFPRGFLWDEGFHNLLLMRWDPDISTDILAHWLDLMNIDGWIPREQILGSEARSQVPTEFVVQRDTNANPPALLLTLEALLNQPDALALHGEFLQRSFPRFLKLFHWLNNTQMGKVPGTYRWRGRDASSRTELNPKTLTSGLDDYPRASHPTEDERHVDLHCWLAFSAGVLARAAHLLNHPSGQSLSSTHQTLGNNALLDKHHLSPVSRHYCDYGLHTDKVRLVEQRPPPGQAPGAPALPKVRLAMEAPRPQFVEHFGYVSLFPFLLRLLTPDNPALGKLLADLRNPALLWTDYGLRSLSKDSPMYHEFNTETDPPYWRGAIWININYLAVKALHHYSDLPGPYQEKAFELYKELRSNIIANMLKEYRRSKYIWENYEDTTGKGHGSHPFTGWSALLVLLMGEVY
;
A
#
# COMPACT_ATOMS: atom_id res chain seq x y z
N MET A 1 -26.89 -5.60 22.07
CA MET A 1 -25.71 -5.78 21.19
C MET A 1 -25.33 -7.25 21.23
N SER A 2 -24.87 -7.85 20.13
CA SER A 2 -24.34 -9.22 20.13
C SER A 2 -22.88 -9.19 19.72
N LEU A 3 -22.01 -9.72 20.58
CA LEU A 3 -20.59 -9.88 20.33
C LEU A 3 -20.35 -11.34 19.92
N LEU A 4 -19.60 -11.54 18.84
CA LEU A 4 -19.27 -12.85 18.32
C LEU A 4 -17.74 -12.96 18.30
N PHE A 5 -17.19 -13.93 19.02
CA PHE A 5 -15.76 -14.23 19.03
C PHE A 5 -15.54 -15.66 18.58
N TYR A 6 -14.55 -15.91 17.73
CA TYR A 6 -14.34 -17.23 17.14
C TYR A 6 -12.89 -17.70 17.13
N PHE A 7 -12.74 -19.03 17.07
CA PHE A 7 -11.53 -19.76 16.75
C PHE A 7 -11.80 -20.62 15.53
N ALA A 8 -10.93 -20.54 14.53
CA ALA A 8 -11.01 -21.36 13.34
C ALA A 8 -9.62 -21.93 13.02
N THR A 9 -9.58 -23.15 12.48
CA THR A 9 -8.35 -23.70 11.92
C THR A 9 -8.34 -23.56 10.39
N ASP A 10 -7.15 -23.52 9.81
CA ASP A 10 -6.92 -23.47 8.37
C ASP A 10 -7.05 -24.85 7.69
N GLY A 11 -7.61 -25.83 8.41
CA GLY A 11 -7.68 -27.24 8.00
C GLY A 11 -6.71 -28.14 8.74
N HIS A 12 -5.74 -27.59 9.48
CA HIS A 12 -4.82 -28.34 10.33
C HIS A 12 -5.15 -28.20 11.82
N GLY A 13 -4.97 -29.27 12.59
CA GLY A 13 -5.26 -29.29 14.02
C GLY A 13 -6.73 -29.51 14.37
N GLN A 14 -7.05 -29.37 15.67
CA GLN A 14 -8.36 -29.70 16.21
C GLN A 14 -8.82 -28.66 17.24
N LEU A 15 -10.13 -28.43 17.32
CA LEU A 15 -10.79 -27.60 18.33
C LEU A 15 -11.81 -28.43 19.12
N SER A 16 -11.78 -28.27 20.43
CA SER A 16 -12.65 -28.96 21.39
C SER A 16 -13.34 -27.93 22.30
N PRO A 17 -14.61 -27.58 22.02
CA PRO A 17 -15.36 -26.65 22.85
C PRO A 17 -15.82 -27.31 24.17
N SER A 18 -15.71 -26.58 25.28
CA SER A 18 -16.34 -26.91 26.56
C SER A 18 -17.55 -26.01 26.80
N VAL A 19 -18.72 -26.59 26.97
CA VAL A 19 -19.99 -25.85 27.03
C VAL A 19 -20.73 -26.14 28.33
N ARG A 20 -21.04 -25.09 29.08
CA ARG A 20 -21.89 -25.11 30.27
C ARG A 20 -23.33 -24.77 29.92
N ASP A 21 -24.27 -25.37 30.66
CA ASP A 21 -25.71 -25.12 30.55
C ASP A 21 -26.29 -25.22 29.12
N LYS A 22 -25.64 -26.01 28.26
CA LYS A 22 -25.97 -26.24 26.83
C LYS A 22 -25.85 -25.03 25.90
N SER A 23 -25.51 -23.84 26.38
CA SER A 23 -25.44 -22.64 25.54
C SER A 23 -24.25 -21.72 25.81
N HIS A 24 -23.59 -21.85 26.95
CA HIS A 24 -22.46 -21.00 27.32
C HIS A 24 -21.14 -21.72 27.04
N LEU A 25 -20.37 -21.23 26.06
CA LEU A 25 -19.02 -21.72 25.79
C LEU A 25 -18.05 -21.19 26.86
N GLU A 26 -17.57 -22.07 27.75
CA GLU A 26 -16.64 -21.69 28.82
C GLU A 26 -15.21 -21.52 28.30
N PHE A 27 -14.76 -22.48 27.48
CA PHE A 27 -13.44 -22.45 26.87
C PHE A 27 -13.38 -23.30 25.59
N VAL A 28 -12.35 -23.06 24.79
CA VAL A 28 -11.97 -23.88 23.64
C VAL A 28 -10.56 -24.41 23.89
N SER A 29 -10.41 -25.72 23.95
CA SER A 29 -9.09 -26.35 23.89
C SER A 29 -8.76 -26.69 22.45
N GLY A 30 -7.50 -26.51 22.05
CA GLY A 30 -7.05 -26.88 20.72
C GLY A 30 -5.63 -27.44 20.71
N GLU A 31 -5.31 -28.11 19.61
CA GLU A 31 -3.97 -28.62 19.34
C GLU A 31 -3.69 -28.45 17.84
N THR A 32 -2.61 -27.76 17.50
CA THR A 32 -2.11 -27.65 16.12
C THR A 32 -0.65 -28.11 16.07
N PRO A 33 -0.14 -28.51 14.89
CA PRO A 33 1.27 -28.84 14.72
C PRO A 33 2.22 -27.72 15.16
N ASP A 34 1.89 -26.46 14.85
CA ASP A 34 2.80 -25.32 15.04
C ASP A 34 2.67 -24.67 16.43
N LEU A 35 1.44 -24.52 16.95
CA LEU A 35 1.22 -23.90 18.26
C LEU A 35 1.25 -24.92 19.42
N GLY A 36 1.24 -26.21 19.10
CA GLY A 36 1.00 -27.28 20.09
C GLY A 36 -0.38 -27.15 20.72
N ARG A 37 -0.49 -27.57 21.98
CA ARG A 37 -1.72 -27.45 22.77
C ARG A 37 -1.94 -26.03 23.25
N PHE A 38 -3.19 -25.58 23.22
CA PHE A 38 -3.61 -24.29 23.77
C PHE A 38 -5.01 -24.35 24.35
N THR A 39 -5.34 -23.36 25.15
CA THR A 39 -6.69 -23.13 25.67
C THR A 39 -7.06 -21.66 25.51
N ALA A 40 -8.29 -21.41 25.08
CA ALA A 40 -8.87 -20.09 25.04
C ALA A 40 -10.08 -20.01 25.97
N THR A 41 -10.08 -19.06 26.90
CA THR A 41 -11.15 -18.85 27.88
C THR A 41 -11.85 -17.51 27.66
N PHE A 42 -13.12 -17.44 28.07
CA PHE A 42 -13.95 -16.24 27.93
C PHE A 42 -14.37 -15.76 29.32
N HIS A 43 -14.08 -14.49 29.64
CA HIS A 43 -14.36 -13.93 30.95
C HIS A 43 -15.16 -12.63 30.85
N ASP A 44 -16.36 -12.66 31.43
CA ASP A 44 -17.26 -11.51 31.49
C ASP A 44 -16.90 -10.63 32.71
N ARG A 45 -16.49 -9.37 32.49
CA ARG A 45 -16.30 -8.43 33.62
C ARG A 45 -17.62 -7.88 34.14
N ASN A 46 -18.65 -7.85 33.30
CA ASN A 46 -20.01 -7.35 33.61
C ASN A 46 -21.09 -8.41 33.30
N ALA A 47 -20.97 -9.60 33.91
CA ALA A 47 -21.87 -10.72 33.65
C ALA A 47 -23.36 -10.40 33.92
N GLU A 48 -23.63 -9.44 34.82
CA GLU A 48 -24.97 -8.94 35.13
C GLU A 48 -25.70 -8.30 33.94
N ASN A 49 -24.93 -7.81 32.95
CA ASN A 49 -25.45 -7.16 31.75
C ASN A 49 -25.68 -8.15 30.58
N VAL A 50 -25.38 -9.43 30.79
CA VAL A 50 -25.58 -10.46 29.78
C VAL A 50 -27.04 -10.89 29.74
N LEU A 51 -27.63 -10.80 28.54
CA LEU A 51 -28.99 -11.24 28.26
C LEU A 51 -29.05 -12.71 27.85
N HIS A 52 -28.06 -13.17 27.07
CA HIS A 52 -28.04 -14.53 26.54
C HIS A 52 -26.65 -14.95 26.04
N TYR A 53 -26.28 -16.21 26.28
CA TYR A 53 -25.15 -16.88 25.65
C TYR A 53 -25.64 -17.90 24.64
N SER A 54 -25.02 -17.93 23.48
CA SER A 54 -25.09 -19.04 22.53
C SER A 54 -23.71 -19.31 21.96
N TYR A 55 -23.53 -20.46 21.32
CA TYR A 55 -22.27 -20.79 20.65
C TYR A 55 -22.55 -21.47 19.31
N LEU A 56 -21.52 -21.60 18.47
CA LEU A 56 -21.52 -22.41 17.26
C LEU A 56 -20.28 -23.30 17.29
N SER A 57 -20.45 -24.58 17.02
CA SER A 57 -19.34 -25.51 16.79
C SER A 57 -19.67 -26.34 15.57
N THR A 58 -18.91 -26.15 14.49
CA THR A 58 -19.22 -26.71 13.17
C THR A 58 -17.96 -26.92 12.31
N VAL A 59 -18.16 -27.49 11.12
CA VAL A 59 -17.16 -27.57 10.06
C VAL A 59 -17.47 -26.49 9.01
N ALA A 60 -16.62 -25.47 8.94
CA ALA A 60 -16.65 -24.49 7.87
C ALA A 60 -15.86 -24.98 6.65
N PRO A 61 -16.31 -24.72 5.40
CA PRO A 61 -15.58 -25.12 4.19
C PRO A 61 -14.20 -24.47 4.03
N GLY A 62 -14.01 -23.27 4.58
CA GLY A 62 -12.78 -22.48 4.50
C GLY A 62 -12.92 -21.17 5.27
N LEU A 63 -11.80 -20.47 5.51
CA LEU A 63 -11.77 -19.23 6.28
C LEU A 63 -12.55 -18.10 5.59
N GLU A 64 -12.53 -18.05 4.26
CA GLU A 64 -13.33 -17.08 3.48
C GLU A 64 -14.85 -17.27 3.63
N ASN A 65 -15.30 -18.42 4.15
CA ASN A 65 -16.71 -18.77 4.27
C ASN A 65 -17.28 -18.56 5.70
N LEU A 66 -16.47 -18.20 6.70
CA LEU A 66 -16.90 -18.15 8.10
C LEU A 66 -18.12 -17.25 8.32
N LYS A 67 -18.16 -16.07 7.70
CA LYS A 67 -19.31 -15.15 7.80
C LYS A 67 -20.60 -15.81 7.28
N LYS A 68 -20.52 -16.47 6.12
CA LYS A 68 -21.66 -17.19 5.53
C LYS A 68 -22.10 -18.34 6.43
N THR A 69 -21.14 -19.12 6.95
CA THR A 69 -21.40 -20.21 7.89
C THR A 69 -22.12 -19.73 9.15
N VAL A 70 -21.75 -18.56 9.71
CA VAL A 70 -22.47 -17.97 10.85
C VAL A 70 -23.90 -17.63 10.46
N LEU A 71 -24.10 -16.91 9.36
CA LEU A 71 -25.43 -16.46 8.92
C LEU A 71 -26.40 -17.63 8.67
N GLU A 72 -25.93 -18.72 8.07
CA GLU A 72 -26.71 -19.94 7.83
C GLU A 72 -27.11 -20.66 9.13
N ASN A 73 -26.36 -20.43 10.22
CA ASN A 73 -26.57 -21.04 11.52
C ASN A 73 -27.20 -20.10 12.56
N LEU A 74 -27.69 -18.92 12.16
CA LEU A 74 -28.49 -18.05 13.01
C LEU A 74 -29.95 -18.51 13.05
N VAL A 75 -30.55 -18.50 14.24
CA VAL A 75 -31.96 -18.83 14.47
C VAL A 75 -32.63 -17.80 15.37
N GLY A 76 -33.94 -17.62 15.18
CA GLY A 76 -34.74 -16.80 16.08
C GLY A 76 -34.94 -17.51 17.42
N PHE A 77 -34.63 -16.81 18.52
CA PHE A 77 -34.81 -17.26 19.89
C PHE A 77 -35.69 -16.28 20.66
N GLN A 78 -36.67 -16.79 21.41
CA GLN A 78 -37.46 -15.98 22.33
C GLN A 78 -36.98 -16.18 23.76
N THR A 79 -36.67 -15.08 24.42
CA THR A 79 -36.27 -15.11 25.83
C THR A 79 -37.46 -15.46 26.73
N LYS A 80 -37.22 -16.18 27.84
CA LYS A 80 -38.27 -16.58 28.81
C LYS A 80 -39.06 -15.40 29.39
N LYS A 81 -38.54 -14.17 29.32
CA LYS A 81 -39.20 -12.93 29.77
C LYS A 81 -40.01 -12.22 28.67
N GLY A 82 -40.24 -12.85 27.51
CA GLY A 82 -41.27 -12.48 26.52
C GLY A 82 -41.07 -11.19 25.71
N ALA A 83 -40.19 -10.28 26.12
CA ALA A 83 -40.14 -8.93 25.54
C ALA A 83 -39.23 -8.76 24.31
N ARG A 84 -38.32 -9.71 24.01
CA ARG A 84 -37.35 -9.56 22.91
C ARG A 84 -37.09 -10.88 22.17
N ARG A 85 -37.16 -10.81 20.84
CA ARG A 85 -36.71 -11.85 19.91
C ARG A 85 -35.24 -11.59 19.58
N LEU A 86 -34.40 -12.58 19.81
CA LEU A 86 -32.97 -12.54 19.53
C LEU A 86 -32.65 -13.42 18.33
N TYR A 87 -31.54 -13.14 17.64
CA TYR A 87 -30.93 -14.07 16.71
C TYR A 87 -29.71 -14.69 17.39
N VAL A 88 -29.69 -16.01 17.50
CA VAL A 88 -28.67 -16.78 18.24
C VAL A 88 -28.15 -17.92 17.39
N THR A 89 -26.94 -18.38 17.67
CA THR A 89 -26.35 -19.54 16.99
C THR A 89 -26.90 -20.87 17.51
N ARG A 90 -26.91 -21.91 16.64
CA ARG A 90 -27.55 -23.22 16.88
C ARG A 90 -26.82 -24.20 17.83
N GLY A 91 -25.68 -23.84 18.40
CA GLY A 91 -24.84 -24.77 19.16
C GLY A 91 -23.99 -25.66 18.26
N THR A 92 -23.88 -26.95 18.57
CA THR A 92 -23.10 -27.90 17.77
C THR A 92 -23.88 -28.34 16.52
N VAL A 93 -23.32 -28.07 15.33
CA VAL A 93 -23.91 -28.42 14.04
C VAL A 93 -22.87 -29.16 13.21
N LEU A 94 -23.15 -30.41 12.84
CA LEU A 94 -22.30 -31.21 11.95
C LEU A 94 -23.21 -31.84 10.89
N SER A 95 -22.82 -31.74 9.61
CA SER A 95 -23.55 -32.36 8.52
C SER A 95 -23.49 -33.89 8.60
N ALA A 96 -24.32 -34.59 7.81
CA ALA A 96 -24.24 -36.05 7.71
C ALA A 96 -22.85 -36.51 7.22
N ASP A 97 -22.29 -35.83 6.21
CA ASP A 97 -20.94 -36.11 5.68
C ASP A 97 -19.86 -35.89 6.75
N ASP A 98 -19.95 -34.82 7.55
CA ASP A 98 -18.98 -34.56 8.62
C ASP A 98 -18.97 -35.68 9.66
N ARG A 99 -20.16 -36.20 10.01
CA ARG A 99 -20.31 -37.31 10.97
C ARG A 99 -19.79 -38.62 10.39
N GLU A 100 -20.12 -38.92 9.13
CA GLU A 100 -19.66 -40.12 8.43
C GLU A 100 -18.12 -40.13 8.30
N ARG A 101 -17.54 -38.98 7.95
CA ARG A 101 -16.08 -38.80 7.83
C ARG A 101 -15.38 -38.53 9.16
N LYS A 102 -16.12 -38.51 10.28
CA LYS A 102 -15.61 -38.22 11.63
C LYS A 102 -14.77 -36.92 11.69
N ARG A 103 -15.20 -35.88 10.98
CA ARG A 103 -14.51 -34.58 11.01
C ARG A 103 -14.72 -33.92 12.37
N SER A 104 -13.65 -33.42 12.96
CA SER A 104 -13.72 -32.54 14.13
C SER A 104 -14.15 -31.13 13.68
N PRO A 105 -14.82 -30.36 14.56
CA PRO A 105 -15.06 -28.95 14.29
C PRO A 105 -13.75 -28.22 14.01
N ASN A 106 -13.74 -27.44 12.93
CA ASN A 106 -12.65 -26.51 12.59
C ASN A 106 -13.06 -25.06 12.82
N PHE A 107 -14.30 -24.80 13.27
CA PHE A 107 -14.83 -23.48 13.55
C PHE A 107 -15.70 -23.50 14.80
N VAL A 108 -15.26 -22.76 15.82
CA VAL A 108 -15.96 -22.59 17.09
C VAL A 108 -16.14 -21.11 17.37
N LEU A 109 -17.34 -20.70 17.73
CA LEU A 109 -17.70 -19.30 17.99
C LEU A 109 -18.53 -19.20 19.26
N THR A 110 -18.22 -18.25 20.13
CA THR A 110 -19.11 -17.80 21.20
C THR A 110 -19.87 -16.56 20.75
N GLN A 111 -21.15 -16.50 21.10
CA GLN A 111 -21.99 -15.34 20.91
C GLN A 111 -22.54 -14.90 22.28
N VAL A 112 -22.22 -13.67 22.69
CA VAL A 112 -22.75 -13.07 23.91
C VAL A 112 -23.65 -11.89 23.54
N THR A 113 -24.91 -11.96 23.94
CA THR A 113 -25.89 -10.89 23.74
C THR A 113 -26.04 -10.09 25.01
N VAL A 114 -25.78 -8.79 24.95
CA VAL A 114 -25.59 -7.93 26.12
C VAL A 114 -26.32 -6.60 26.02
N MET A 115 -26.53 -5.98 27.18
CA MET A 115 -26.83 -4.55 27.31
C MET A 115 -25.53 -3.80 27.64
N PRO A 116 -25.10 -2.79 26.85
CA PRO A 116 -23.96 -1.96 27.22
C PRO A 116 -24.20 -1.18 28.53
N PRO A 117 -23.16 -0.89 29.34
CA PRO A 117 -21.75 -1.24 29.13
C PRO A 117 -21.44 -2.72 29.41
N TYR A 118 -20.52 -3.31 28.65
CA TYR A 118 -20.11 -4.70 28.83
C TYR A 118 -18.71 -4.91 28.25
N GLU A 119 -17.89 -5.68 28.97
CA GLU A 119 -16.54 -6.06 28.57
C GLU A 119 -16.37 -7.58 28.62
N LEU A 120 -15.80 -8.12 27.54
CA LEU A 120 -15.43 -9.53 27.39
C LEU A 120 -13.92 -9.63 27.22
N GLU A 121 -13.26 -10.32 28.14
CA GLU A 121 -11.87 -10.71 28.00
C GLU A 121 -11.81 -12.08 27.29
N VAL A 122 -10.95 -12.17 26.28
CA VAL A 122 -10.66 -13.43 25.59
C VAL A 122 -9.19 -13.76 25.78
N ILE A 123 -8.93 -14.82 26.53
CA ILE A 123 -7.61 -15.13 27.05
C ILE A 123 -7.11 -16.37 26.31
N PHE A 124 -5.95 -16.26 25.64
CA PHE A 124 -5.30 -17.38 24.97
C PHE A 124 -4.06 -17.81 25.75
N GLU A 125 -3.98 -19.09 26.11
CA GLU A 125 -2.84 -19.66 26.84
C GLU A 125 -2.26 -20.86 26.07
N SER A 126 -0.98 -20.76 25.72
CA SER A 126 -0.22 -21.89 25.17
C SER A 126 0.17 -22.87 26.29
N GLY A 127 -0.04 -24.16 26.04
CA GLY A 127 0.33 -25.25 26.93
C GLY A 127 1.83 -25.54 26.99
N SER A 128 2.64 -24.91 26.13
CA SER A 128 4.10 -24.96 26.23
C SER A 128 4.64 -24.10 27.37
N PHE A 129 3.91 -23.06 27.80
CA PHE A 129 4.29 -22.19 28.89
C PHE A 129 3.78 -22.73 30.23
N ARG A 130 4.52 -23.68 30.81
CA ARG A 130 4.11 -24.45 31.99
C ARG A 130 4.19 -23.67 33.30
N ASP A 131 5.18 -22.82 33.45
CA ASP A 131 5.46 -22.08 34.69
C ASP A 131 4.84 -20.67 34.65
N ARG A 132 3.59 -20.58 34.18
CA ARG A 132 2.87 -19.31 34.07
C ARG A 132 2.58 -18.76 35.47
N PRO A 133 3.11 -17.57 35.84
CA PRO A 133 2.93 -17.06 37.20
C PRO A 133 1.49 -16.61 37.46
N ASN A 134 0.86 -15.97 36.46
CA ASN A 134 -0.51 -15.46 36.52
C ASN A 134 -1.15 -15.52 35.12
N THR A 135 -2.49 -15.54 35.09
CA THR A 135 -3.27 -15.31 33.86
C THR A 135 -3.35 -13.81 33.57
N LEU A 136 -3.20 -13.42 32.30
CA LEU A 136 -3.30 -12.04 31.86
C LEU A 136 -4.78 -11.63 31.71
N SER A 137 -5.42 -11.34 32.83
CA SER A 137 -6.85 -10.97 32.92
C SER A 137 -7.11 -9.98 34.05
N GLY A 138 -8.28 -9.32 34.02
CA GLY A 138 -8.72 -8.36 35.03
C GLY A 138 -7.68 -7.28 35.33
N GLU A 139 -7.47 -7.02 36.62
CA GLU A 139 -6.52 -5.98 37.08
C GLU A 139 -5.08 -6.22 36.61
N HIS A 140 -4.68 -7.48 36.38
CA HIS A 140 -3.34 -7.75 35.86
C HIS A 140 -3.23 -7.28 34.41
N PHE A 141 -4.22 -7.58 33.57
CA PHE A 141 -4.27 -7.08 32.19
C PHE A 141 -4.32 -5.55 32.16
N ASP A 142 -5.15 -4.91 32.99
CA ASP A 142 -5.26 -3.44 33.05
C ASP A 142 -3.91 -2.78 33.37
N ARG A 143 -3.15 -3.35 34.31
CA ARG A 143 -1.81 -2.86 34.66
C ARG A 143 -0.84 -3.00 33.49
N GLU A 144 -0.75 -4.18 32.88
CA GLU A 144 0.14 -4.41 31.74
C GLU A 144 -0.23 -3.50 30.56
N LEU A 145 -1.54 -3.35 30.27
CA LEU A 145 -2.04 -2.45 29.23
C LEU A 145 -1.59 -1.02 29.50
N SER A 146 -1.79 -0.50 30.72
CA SER A 146 -1.37 0.85 31.10
C SER A 146 0.14 1.05 30.97
N GLU A 147 0.94 0.06 31.36
CA GLU A 147 2.40 0.12 31.22
C GLU A 147 2.83 0.14 29.74
N HIS A 148 2.21 -0.69 28.91
CA HIS A 148 2.50 -0.75 27.48
C HIS A 148 2.04 0.51 26.73
N THR A 149 0.91 1.10 27.11
CA THR A 149 0.46 2.41 26.59
C THR A 149 1.47 3.51 26.93
N ALA A 150 1.95 3.57 28.17
CA ALA A 150 2.95 4.56 28.56
C ALA A 150 4.29 4.39 27.79
N LYS A 151 4.74 3.14 27.59
CA LYS A 151 5.94 2.85 26.78
C LYS A 151 5.76 3.23 25.31
N PHE A 152 4.57 3.02 24.76
CA PHE A 152 4.23 3.46 23.40
C PHE A 152 4.34 4.99 23.29
N ASP A 153 3.73 5.72 24.23
CA ASP A 153 3.76 7.18 24.26
C ASP A 153 5.18 7.72 24.38
N GLU A 154 5.99 7.17 25.29
CA GLU A 154 7.39 7.55 25.46
C GLU A 154 8.21 7.32 24.18
N ARG A 155 8.04 6.16 23.52
CA ARG A 155 8.72 5.86 22.26
C ARG A 155 8.29 6.82 21.15
N PHE A 156 6.99 7.10 21.05
CA PHE A 156 6.45 8.02 20.06
C PHE A 156 7.02 9.43 20.23
N ASP A 157 6.97 9.96 21.45
CA ASP A 157 7.48 11.30 21.77
C ASP A 157 8.99 11.40 21.50
N LYS A 158 9.76 10.36 21.85
CA LYS A 158 11.20 10.28 21.57
C LYS A 158 11.51 10.31 20.07
N LEU A 159 10.73 9.60 19.24
CA LEU A 159 11.03 9.44 17.81
C LEU A 159 10.60 10.65 16.97
N PHE A 160 9.46 11.27 17.29
CA PHE A 160 8.84 12.30 16.46
C PHE A 160 8.85 13.69 17.11
N ASN A 161 8.82 13.77 18.44
CA ASN A 161 8.90 15.01 19.23
C ASN A 161 7.99 16.13 18.71
N LEU A 162 6.71 15.82 18.47
CA LEU A 162 5.76 16.70 17.79
C LEU A 162 5.41 17.93 18.64
N ARG A 163 5.27 17.78 19.97
CA ARG A 163 4.96 18.90 20.87
C ARG A 163 6.02 19.99 20.83
N ALA A 164 7.30 19.63 20.84
CA ALA A 164 8.40 20.60 20.71
C ALA A 164 8.43 21.31 19.35
N LYS A 165 7.78 20.73 18.33
CA LYS A 165 7.62 21.29 16.99
C LYS A 165 6.34 22.13 16.84
N GLY A 166 5.62 22.39 17.93
CA GLY A 166 4.47 23.29 17.97
C GLY A 166 3.13 22.63 17.60
N PHE A 167 3.07 21.30 17.53
CA PHE A 167 1.81 20.57 17.35
C PHE A 167 1.01 20.53 18.65
N SER A 168 -0.32 20.62 18.55
CA SER A 168 -1.23 20.50 19.69
C SER A 168 -1.31 19.06 20.22
N GLU A 169 -1.86 18.86 21.42
CA GLU A 169 -2.12 17.50 21.93
C GLU A 169 -3.06 16.71 21.00
N ASP A 170 -4.10 17.35 20.45
CA ASP A 170 -5.01 16.71 19.49
C ASP A 170 -4.28 16.26 18.21
N ASP A 171 -3.29 17.03 17.75
CA ASP A 171 -2.45 16.65 16.61
C ASP A 171 -1.52 15.49 16.94
N ASN A 172 -0.97 15.48 18.16
CA ASN A 172 -0.12 14.41 18.65
C ASN A 172 -0.90 13.09 18.73
N GLU A 173 -2.12 13.13 19.28
CA GLU A 173 -3.00 11.96 19.35
C GLU A 173 -3.45 11.49 17.96
N ALA A 174 -3.79 12.41 17.05
CA ALA A 174 -4.07 12.04 15.66
C ALA A 174 -2.88 11.33 15.01
N ALA A 175 -1.65 11.80 15.22
CA ALA A 175 -0.46 11.16 14.66
C ALA A 175 -0.19 9.78 15.28
N LYS A 176 -0.44 9.59 16.57
CA LYS A 176 -0.38 8.27 17.24
C LYS A 176 -1.41 7.31 16.68
N GLU A 177 -2.65 7.76 16.44
CA GLU A 177 -3.71 6.95 15.84
C GLU A 177 -3.37 6.55 14.39
N VAL A 178 -2.76 7.45 13.61
CA VAL A 178 -2.29 7.17 12.24
C VAL A 178 -1.18 6.12 12.24
N LEU A 179 -0.16 6.27 13.09
CA LEU A 179 0.90 5.27 13.24
C LEU A 179 0.34 3.93 13.70
N SER A 180 -0.55 3.94 14.69
CA SER A 180 -1.18 2.73 15.23
C SER A 180 -1.98 1.98 14.16
N ASN A 181 -2.68 2.70 13.28
CA ASN A 181 -3.40 2.10 12.15
C ASN A 181 -2.46 1.57 11.06
N MET A 182 -1.31 2.20 10.81
CA MET A 182 -0.28 1.66 9.91
C MET A 182 0.26 0.33 10.46
N VAL A 183 0.68 0.30 11.72
CA VAL A 183 1.18 -0.93 12.37
C VAL A 183 0.07 -2.00 12.44
N GLY A 184 -1.16 -1.61 12.81
CA GLY A 184 -2.32 -2.49 12.85
C GLY A 184 -2.85 -2.92 11.47
N GLY A 185 -2.30 -2.37 10.39
CA GLY A 185 -2.54 -2.80 9.01
C GLY A 185 -1.58 -3.90 8.56
N ILE A 186 -0.55 -4.22 9.33
CA ILE A 186 0.37 -5.31 8.99
C ILE A 186 -0.36 -6.64 9.10
N GLY A 187 -0.28 -7.43 8.03
CA GLY A 187 -0.89 -8.75 7.91
C GLY A 187 0.12 -9.82 7.56
N TYR A 188 -0.27 -11.08 7.79
CA TYR A 188 0.43 -12.26 7.31
C TYR A 188 -0.46 -13.01 6.32
N PHE A 189 0.05 -13.22 5.12
CA PHE A 189 -0.64 -13.87 4.02
C PHE A 189 0.13 -15.11 3.58
N TYR A 190 -0.58 -16.16 3.15
CA TYR A 190 0.05 -17.38 2.66
C TYR A 190 -0.71 -17.96 1.48
N GLY A 191 0.01 -18.33 0.42
CA GLY A 191 -0.59 -18.94 -0.76
C GLY A 191 0.25 -18.75 -2.01
N SER A 192 -0.37 -18.92 -3.16
CA SER A 192 0.29 -18.82 -4.47
C SER A 192 -0.26 -17.64 -5.27
N SER A 193 0.64 -16.85 -5.86
CA SER A 193 0.28 -15.88 -6.90
C SER A 193 -0.02 -16.59 -8.22
N LEU A 194 -0.95 -16.03 -9.00
CA LEU A 194 -1.30 -16.54 -10.33
C LEU A 194 -0.53 -15.73 -11.38
N VAL A 195 0.34 -16.38 -12.16
CA VAL A 195 1.29 -15.69 -13.05
C VAL A 195 1.18 -16.20 -14.49
N GLN A 196 1.14 -15.29 -15.44
CA GLN A 196 1.30 -15.58 -16.86
C GLN A 196 2.62 -14.98 -17.35
N SER A 197 3.63 -15.84 -17.56
CA SER A 197 4.95 -15.44 -18.05
C SER A 197 5.09 -15.58 -19.55
N SER A 198 6.21 -15.11 -20.10
CA SER A 198 6.58 -15.42 -21.49
C SER A 198 6.84 -16.92 -21.75
N HIS A 199 7.04 -17.70 -20.70
CA HIS A 199 7.33 -19.14 -20.76
C HIS A 199 6.08 -20.03 -20.67
N ASN A 200 4.91 -19.49 -20.33
CA ASN A 200 3.67 -20.26 -20.20
C ASN A 200 2.49 -19.58 -20.92
N LYS A 201 1.76 -20.37 -21.73
CA LYS A 201 0.62 -19.85 -22.49
C LYS A 201 -0.56 -19.46 -21.61
N GLU A 202 -0.87 -20.28 -20.60
CA GLU A 202 -1.98 -20.07 -19.66
C GLU A 202 -1.44 -19.66 -18.28
N PRO A 203 -2.17 -18.88 -17.46
CA PRO A 203 -1.74 -18.55 -16.11
C PRO A 203 -1.47 -19.79 -15.24
N VAL A 204 -0.39 -19.77 -14.47
CA VAL A 204 0.02 -20.87 -13.57
C VAL A 204 0.15 -20.37 -12.14
N GLU A 205 -0.13 -21.24 -11.17
CA GLU A 205 0.15 -20.94 -9.77
C GLU A 205 1.66 -21.02 -9.52
N TYR A 206 2.22 -19.95 -8.94
CA TYR A 206 3.57 -19.97 -8.40
C TYR A 206 3.65 -20.82 -7.13
N TRP A 207 4.87 -21.02 -6.60
CA TRP A 207 5.07 -21.72 -5.33
C TRP A 207 4.29 -21.04 -4.22
N LYS A 208 3.84 -21.82 -3.23
CA LYS A 208 3.21 -21.28 -2.04
C LYS A 208 4.27 -20.57 -1.20
N ALA A 209 4.00 -19.34 -0.79
CA ALA A 209 4.93 -18.55 0.00
C ALA A 209 4.18 -17.68 1.02
N PRO A 210 4.83 -17.36 2.16
CA PRO A 210 4.34 -16.38 3.10
C PRO A 210 4.65 -14.95 2.65
N LEU A 211 3.85 -14.00 3.13
CA LEU A 211 4.11 -12.57 3.04
C LEU A 211 3.66 -11.89 4.34
N TYR A 212 4.63 -11.39 5.10
CA TYR A 212 4.40 -10.46 6.20
C TYR A 212 4.58 -9.03 5.65
N THR A 213 3.52 -8.22 5.66
CA THR A 213 3.52 -6.91 4.98
C THR A 213 2.47 -5.96 5.54
N ALA A 214 2.72 -4.65 5.45
CA ALA A 214 1.66 -3.67 5.58
C ALA A 214 0.71 -3.70 4.37
N VAL A 215 -0.49 -3.12 4.53
CA VAL A 215 -1.50 -3.03 3.47
C VAL A 215 -1.96 -1.58 3.27
N PRO A 216 -2.26 -1.13 2.03
CA PRO A 216 -2.65 0.26 1.79
C PRO A 216 -3.94 0.67 2.53
N SER A 217 -4.91 -0.25 2.57
CA SER A 217 -6.18 -0.07 3.28
C SER A 217 -6.74 -1.39 3.75
N ARG A 218 -7.06 -1.49 5.04
CA ARG A 218 -7.68 -2.69 5.64
C ARG A 218 -9.06 -3.01 5.04
N SER A 219 -9.77 -2.02 4.48
CA SER A 219 -11.13 -2.17 3.98
C SER A 219 -11.21 -2.46 2.49
N PHE A 220 -10.31 -1.89 1.69
CA PHE A 220 -10.37 -1.98 0.22
C PHE A 220 -9.22 -2.80 -0.37
N PHE A 221 -8.05 -2.76 0.28
CA PHE A 221 -6.82 -3.34 -0.22
C PHE A 221 -6.09 -4.16 0.85
N PRO A 222 -6.70 -5.19 1.46
CA PRO A 222 -6.08 -5.97 2.53
C PRO A 222 -5.08 -7.00 1.97
N ARG A 223 -4.07 -6.53 1.23
CA ARG A 223 -3.05 -7.35 0.57
C ARG A 223 -1.80 -6.52 0.23
N GLY A 224 -0.71 -7.19 -0.11
CA GLY A 224 0.57 -6.54 -0.41
C GLY A 224 0.60 -5.89 -1.80
N PHE A 225 1.07 -4.64 -1.86
CA PHE A 225 1.37 -3.92 -3.09
C PHE A 225 2.83 -3.46 -3.07
N LEU A 226 3.61 -3.83 -4.09
CA LEU A 226 5.07 -3.76 -4.06
C LEU A 226 5.61 -2.34 -3.89
N TRP A 227 5.08 -1.38 -4.67
CA TRP A 227 5.58 0.00 -4.57
C TRP A 227 5.02 0.75 -3.35
N ASP A 228 3.78 0.49 -2.93
CA ASP A 228 3.19 1.02 -1.70
C ASP A 228 4.06 0.66 -0.48
N GLU A 229 4.58 -0.57 -0.45
CA GLU A 229 5.35 -1.08 0.69
C GLU A 229 6.64 -0.30 0.94
N GLY A 230 7.25 0.26 -0.11
CA GLY A 230 8.38 1.16 0.04
C GLY A 230 8.02 2.42 0.85
N PHE A 231 6.82 2.97 0.62
CA PHE A 231 6.33 4.13 1.37
C PHE A 231 5.86 3.75 2.77
N HIS A 232 5.21 2.59 2.94
CA HIS A 232 4.83 2.09 4.27
C HIS A 232 6.06 1.98 5.18
N ASN A 233 7.13 1.39 4.63
CA ASN A 233 8.33 1.10 5.41
C ASN A 233 9.18 2.32 5.73
N LEU A 234 8.99 3.48 5.10
CA LEU A 234 9.64 4.70 5.57
C LEU A 234 9.19 5.05 6.99
N LEU A 235 7.90 4.90 7.30
CA LEU A 235 7.37 5.13 8.65
C LEU A 235 7.71 3.95 9.58
N LEU A 236 7.50 2.71 9.12
CA LEU A 236 7.78 1.53 9.94
C LEU A 236 9.26 1.44 10.32
N MET A 237 10.19 1.72 9.41
CA MET A 237 11.63 1.70 9.69
C MET A 237 12.02 2.72 10.76
N ARG A 238 11.31 3.86 10.80
CA ARG A 238 11.52 4.87 11.85
C ARG A 238 10.93 4.43 13.18
N TRP A 239 9.79 3.74 13.15
CA TRP A 239 9.16 3.21 14.35
C TRP A 239 9.95 2.04 14.91
N ASP A 240 10.06 0.95 14.14
CA ASP A 240 10.66 -0.34 14.51
C ASP A 240 11.41 -0.98 13.32
N PRO A 241 12.75 -0.91 13.29
CA PRO A 241 13.56 -1.48 12.21
C PRO A 241 13.42 -3.00 12.03
N ASP A 242 13.12 -3.75 13.10
CA ASP A 242 13.02 -5.21 13.03
C ASP A 242 11.78 -5.61 12.23
N ILE A 243 10.65 -4.95 12.47
CA ILE A 243 9.43 -5.11 11.66
C ILE A 243 9.73 -4.84 10.19
N SER A 244 10.43 -3.73 9.89
CA SER A 244 10.72 -3.37 8.50
C SER A 244 11.67 -4.34 7.81
N THR A 245 12.71 -4.83 8.48
CA THR A 245 13.63 -5.78 7.87
C THR A 245 12.98 -7.14 7.61
N ASP A 246 12.06 -7.58 8.48
CA ASP A 246 11.27 -8.80 8.27
C ASP A 246 10.31 -8.67 7.08
N ILE A 247 9.60 -7.54 6.97
CA ILE A 247 8.76 -7.23 5.80
C ILE A 247 9.59 -7.25 4.51
N LEU A 248 10.73 -6.54 4.49
CA LEU A 248 11.60 -6.50 3.30
C LEU A 248 12.09 -7.90 2.92
N ALA A 249 12.46 -8.74 3.90
CA ALA A 249 12.88 -10.11 3.65
C ALA A 249 11.77 -10.93 2.99
N HIS A 250 10.54 -10.86 3.50
CA HIS A 250 9.38 -11.55 2.92
C HIS A 250 9.12 -11.11 1.47
N TRP A 251 9.15 -9.81 1.17
CA TRP A 251 8.98 -9.32 -0.20
C TRP A 251 10.08 -9.83 -1.14
N LEU A 252 11.33 -9.84 -0.69
CA LEU A 252 12.46 -10.33 -1.49
C LEU A 252 12.42 -11.86 -1.71
N ASP A 253 11.78 -12.62 -0.82
CA ASP A 253 11.59 -14.06 -0.95
C ASP A 253 10.49 -14.45 -1.95
N LEU A 254 9.62 -13.51 -2.33
CA LEU A 254 8.64 -13.68 -3.42
C LEU A 254 9.25 -13.51 -4.82
N MET A 255 10.55 -13.23 -4.89
CA MET A 255 11.29 -13.06 -6.14
C MET A 255 11.45 -14.37 -6.91
N ASN A 256 11.16 -14.34 -8.21
CA ASN A 256 11.39 -15.48 -9.09
C ASN A 256 12.87 -15.62 -9.50
N ILE A 257 13.18 -16.64 -10.30
CA ILE A 257 14.56 -16.90 -10.73
C ILE A 257 15.15 -15.80 -11.62
N ASP A 258 14.34 -14.95 -12.23
CA ASP A 258 14.80 -13.85 -13.09
C ASP A 258 15.04 -12.55 -12.32
N GLY A 259 14.53 -12.44 -11.09
CA GLY A 259 14.61 -11.22 -10.27
C GLY A 259 13.32 -10.40 -10.23
N TRP A 260 12.22 -10.92 -10.80
CA TRP A 260 10.92 -10.27 -10.79
C TRP A 260 10.14 -10.60 -9.52
N ILE A 261 9.39 -9.61 -9.02
CA ILE A 261 8.43 -9.75 -7.92
C ILE A 261 7.07 -9.24 -8.44
N PRO A 262 5.97 -10.01 -8.29
CA PRO A 262 4.65 -9.53 -8.67
C PRO A 262 4.27 -8.24 -7.94
N ARG A 263 3.70 -7.28 -8.67
CA ARG A 263 3.34 -5.95 -8.13
C ARG A 263 2.24 -5.99 -7.06
N GLU A 264 1.33 -6.97 -7.17
CA GLU A 264 0.18 -7.14 -6.29
C GLU A 264 0.13 -8.61 -5.84
N GLN A 265 0.18 -8.84 -4.53
CA GLN A 265 0.31 -10.16 -3.93
C GLN A 265 -1.05 -10.68 -3.46
N ILE A 266 -1.66 -11.54 -4.28
CA ILE A 266 -3.01 -12.08 -4.05
C ILE A 266 -2.87 -13.55 -3.62
N LEU A 267 -2.50 -13.73 -2.35
CA LEU A 267 -2.09 -15.03 -1.80
C LEU A 267 -3.27 -15.72 -1.08
N GLY A 268 -3.73 -16.85 -1.62
CA GLY A 268 -4.78 -17.67 -1.01
C GLY A 268 -6.21 -17.31 -1.45
N SER A 269 -7.17 -18.15 -1.04
CA SER A 269 -8.60 -18.02 -1.42
C SER A 269 -9.22 -16.74 -0.87
N GLU A 270 -8.89 -16.38 0.37
CA GLU A 270 -9.40 -15.18 1.04
C GLU A 270 -9.03 -13.92 0.26
N ALA A 271 -7.75 -13.73 -0.07
CA ALA A 271 -7.30 -12.58 -0.88
C ALA A 271 -7.94 -12.58 -2.27
N ARG A 272 -8.00 -13.73 -2.96
CA ARG A 272 -8.62 -13.85 -4.30
C ARG A 272 -10.10 -13.48 -4.30
N SER A 273 -10.83 -13.77 -3.22
CA SER A 273 -12.26 -13.47 -3.12
C SER A 273 -12.58 -11.97 -3.10
N GLN A 274 -11.57 -11.13 -2.82
CA GLN A 274 -11.71 -9.67 -2.73
C GLN A 274 -11.24 -8.95 -4.01
N VAL A 275 -10.80 -9.68 -5.04
CA VAL A 275 -10.21 -9.09 -6.26
C VAL A 275 -10.96 -9.57 -7.49
N PRO A 276 -11.42 -8.66 -8.38
CA PRO A 276 -11.98 -9.04 -9.67
C PRO A 276 -11.01 -9.88 -10.50
N THR A 277 -11.52 -10.90 -11.18
CA THR A 277 -10.73 -11.94 -11.86
C THR A 277 -9.70 -11.37 -12.86
N GLU A 278 -10.04 -10.26 -13.52
CA GLU A 278 -9.18 -9.57 -14.49
C GLU A 278 -7.88 -9.00 -13.89
N PHE A 279 -7.85 -8.73 -12.58
CA PHE A 279 -6.66 -8.18 -11.89
C PHE A 279 -5.84 -9.26 -11.16
N VAL A 280 -6.33 -10.50 -11.11
CA VAL A 280 -5.67 -11.58 -10.36
C VAL A 280 -4.37 -12.01 -11.03
N VAL A 281 -4.37 -12.13 -12.37
CA VAL A 281 -3.22 -12.63 -13.13
C VAL A 281 -2.11 -11.59 -13.19
N GLN A 282 -0.97 -11.91 -12.62
CA GLN A 282 0.25 -11.09 -12.69
C GLN A 282 1.06 -11.45 -13.93
N ARG A 283 1.72 -10.46 -14.55
CA ARG A 283 2.56 -10.65 -15.74
C ARG A 283 4.01 -10.33 -15.41
N ASP A 284 4.91 -11.24 -15.73
CA ASP A 284 6.34 -11.11 -15.44
C ASP A 284 7.06 -10.04 -16.26
N THR A 285 6.46 -9.57 -17.35
CA THR A 285 6.94 -8.41 -18.11
C THR A 285 6.61 -7.08 -17.44
N ASN A 286 5.61 -7.07 -16.55
CA ASN A 286 5.11 -5.88 -15.88
C ASN A 286 5.94 -5.60 -14.61
N ALA A 287 6.67 -4.50 -14.64
CA ALA A 287 7.41 -3.99 -13.49
C ALA A 287 6.53 -3.13 -12.55
N ASN A 288 7.14 -2.66 -11.46
CA ASN A 288 6.61 -1.62 -10.58
C ASN A 288 7.78 -0.75 -10.07
N PRO A 289 7.57 0.51 -9.63
CA PRO A 289 8.63 1.30 -9.04
C PRO A 289 9.37 0.53 -7.92
N PRO A 290 10.72 0.54 -7.89
CA PRO A 290 11.50 -0.16 -6.87
C PRO A 290 11.51 0.62 -5.54
N ALA A 291 10.32 0.96 -5.02
CA ALA A 291 10.16 1.81 -3.85
C ALA A 291 10.75 1.18 -2.58
N LEU A 292 10.93 -0.15 -2.52
CA LEU A 292 11.69 -0.81 -1.45
C LEU A 292 13.11 -0.24 -1.28
N LEU A 293 13.68 0.36 -2.34
CA LEU A 293 14.99 1.02 -2.25
C LEU A 293 14.94 2.40 -1.58
N LEU A 294 13.76 3.03 -1.44
CA LEU A 294 13.59 4.18 -0.54
C LEU A 294 13.83 3.75 0.91
N THR A 295 13.29 2.59 1.30
CA THR A 295 13.50 2.00 2.63
C THR A 295 14.95 1.58 2.83
N LEU A 296 15.58 0.96 1.82
CA LEU A 296 17.00 0.63 1.90
C LEU A 296 17.85 1.89 2.06
N GLU A 297 17.53 2.99 1.35
CA GLU A 297 18.20 4.27 1.56
C GLU A 297 18.02 4.77 3.01
N ALA A 298 16.79 4.72 3.55
CA ALA A 298 16.50 5.14 4.91
C ALA A 298 17.29 4.31 5.95
N LEU A 299 17.40 3.00 5.75
CA LEU A 299 18.22 2.10 6.57
C LEU A 299 19.70 2.48 6.49
N LEU A 300 20.24 2.70 5.29
CA LEU A 300 21.65 3.09 5.08
C LEU A 300 21.98 4.49 5.61
N ASN A 301 20.97 5.33 5.84
CA ASN A 301 21.15 6.66 6.43
C ASN A 301 21.16 6.62 7.97
N GLN A 302 20.84 5.50 8.60
CA GLN A 302 20.94 5.38 10.05
C GLN A 302 22.41 5.42 10.49
N PRO A 303 22.72 6.08 11.63
CA PRO A 303 24.02 5.97 12.26
C PRO A 303 24.37 4.49 12.49
N ASP A 304 25.63 4.12 12.24
CA ASP A 304 26.12 2.75 12.45
C ASP A 304 25.30 1.66 11.74
N ALA A 305 24.72 1.96 10.56
CA ALA A 305 23.88 1.04 9.79
C ALA A 305 24.49 -0.36 9.58
N LEU A 306 25.82 -0.46 9.42
CA LEU A 306 26.49 -1.76 9.29
C LEU A 306 26.49 -2.56 10.60
N ALA A 307 26.62 -1.89 11.75
CA ALA A 307 26.59 -2.56 13.05
C ALA A 307 25.17 -3.02 13.41
N LEU A 308 24.16 -2.20 13.10
CA LEU A 308 22.76 -2.48 13.40
C LEU A 308 22.13 -3.48 12.42
N HIS A 309 22.40 -3.33 11.12
CA HIS A 309 21.68 -4.03 10.05
C HIS A 309 22.59 -4.88 9.16
N GLY A 310 23.84 -5.08 9.55
CA GLY A 310 24.85 -5.74 8.72
C GLY A 310 24.49 -7.16 8.28
N GLU A 311 23.92 -7.97 9.18
CA GLU A 311 23.48 -9.34 8.83
C GLU A 311 22.36 -9.32 7.78
N PHE A 312 21.33 -8.50 8.01
CA PHE A 312 20.24 -8.33 7.06
C PHE A 312 20.76 -7.85 5.70
N LEU A 313 21.63 -6.83 5.69
CA LEU A 313 22.21 -6.29 4.46
C LEU A 313 23.00 -7.36 3.70
N GLN A 314 23.88 -8.12 4.37
CA GLN A 314 24.67 -9.18 3.74
C GLN A 314 23.78 -10.25 3.10
N ARG A 315 22.70 -10.66 3.77
CA ARG A 315 21.80 -11.73 3.31
C ARG A 315 20.84 -11.26 2.21
N SER A 316 20.35 -10.02 2.29
CA SER A 316 19.34 -9.46 1.38
C SER A 316 19.94 -8.80 0.14
N PHE A 317 21.17 -8.26 0.21
CA PHE A 317 21.78 -7.50 -0.87
C PHE A 317 21.82 -8.24 -2.23
N PRO A 318 22.14 -9.54 -2.31
CA PRO A 318 22.10 -10.26 -3.58
C PRO A 318 20.72 -10.25 -4.26
N ARG A 319 19.64 -10.28 -3.47
CA ARG A 319 18.26 -10.19 -3.99
C ARG A 319 17.95 -8.78 -4.48
N PHE A 320 18.29 -7.75 -3.70
CA PHE A 320 18.15 -6.36 -4.15
C PHE A 320 18.91 -6.09 -5.46
N LEU A 321 20.14 -6.59 -5.57
CA LEU A 321 20.95 -6.50 -6.78
C LEU A 321 20.28 -7.20 -7.97
N LYS A 322 19.71 -8.39 -7.74
CA LYS A 322 18.99 -9.16 -8.76
C LYS A 322 17.73 -8.46 -9.24
N LEU A 323 16.93 -7.89 -8.34
CA LEU A 323 15.76 -7.06 -8.67
C LEU A 323 16.16 -5.87 -9.56
N PHE A 324 17.22 -5.16 -9.18
CA PHE A 324 17.73 -4.04 -9.97
C PHE A 324 18.20 -4.47 -11.35
N HIS A 325 18.96 -5.55 -11.47
CA HIS A 325 19.39 -6.06 -12.77
C HIS A 325 18.21 -6.49 -13.64
N TRP A 326 17.21 -7.15 -13.07
CA TRP A 326 15.98 -7.50 -13.77
C TRP A 326 15.28 -6.25 -14.33
N LEU A 327 15.07 -5.22 -13.50
CA LEU A 327 14.47 -3.95 -13.93
C LEU A 327 15.30 -3.26 -15.02
N ASN A 328 16.60 -3.10 -14.78
CA ASN A 328 17.52 -2.41 -15.67
C ASN A 328 17.65 -3.08 -17.05
N ASN A 329 17.50 -4.41 -17.11
CA ASN A 329 17.59 -5.17 -18.34
C ASN A 329 16.25 -5.24 -19.08
N THR A 330 15.16 -5.56 -18.37
CA THR A 330 13.86 -5.84 -19.01
C THR A 330 13.10 -4.59 -19.43
N GLN A 331 13.33 -3.47 -18.74
CA GLN A 331 12.62 -2.21 -18.98
C GLN A 331 13.42 -1.21 -19.85
N MET A 332 14.55 -1.64 -20.41
CA MET A 332 15.41 -0.81 -21.26
C MET A 332 14.66 -0.25 -22.48
N GLY A 333 14.89 1.02 -22.82
CA GLY A 333 14.37 1.65 -24.03
C GLY A 333 15.25 1.34 -25.26
N LYS A 334 14.79 1.70 -26.46
CA LYS A 334 15.57 1.49 -27.69
C LYS A 334 16.81 2.38 -27.79
N VAL A 335 16.78 3.55 -27.15
CA VAL A 335 17.89 4.49 -27.14
C VAL A 335 18.75 4.22 -25.90
N PRO A 336 20.09 4.13 -26.03
CA PRO A 336 20.97 3.91 -24.88
C PRO A 336 20.73 4.94 -23.77
N GLY A 337 20.64 4.48 -22.52
CA GLY A 337 20.38 5.32 -21.36
C GLY A 337 18.94 5.80 -21.22
N THR A 338 17.98 5.16 -21.90
CA THR A 338 16.55 5.42 -21.76
C THR A 338 15.81 4.17 -21.32
N TYR A 339 14.62 4.33 -20.74
CA TYR A 339 13.80 3.25 -20.24
C TYR A 339 12.33 3.44 -20.59
N ARG A 340 11.57 2.34 -20.59
CA ARG A 340 10.15 2.34 -20.92
C ARG A 340 9.42 1.25 -20.13
N TRP A 341 8.40 1.67 -19.40
CA TRP A 341 7.43 0.79 -18.75
C TRP A 341 6.79 -0.15 -19.77
N ARG A 342 6.85 -1.45 -19.50
CA ARG A 342 6.07 -2.45 -20.25
C ARG A 342 4.62 -2.50 -19.75
N GLY A 343 3.74 -3.12 -20.55
CA GLY A 343 2.36 -3.39 -20.15
C GLY A 343 1.31 -2.33 -20.55
N ARG A 344 1.70 -1.25 -21.26
CA ARG A 344 0.72 -0.33 -21.88
C ARG A 344 0.02 -1.00 -23.04
N ASP A 345 -1.30 -0.81 -23.15
CA ASP A 345 -2.11 -1.37 -24.24
C ASP A 345 -2.17 -0.41 -25.45
N ALA A 346 -1.38 -0.69 -26.48
CA ALA A 346 -1.40 0.05 -27.73
C ALA A 346 -2.69 -0.14 -28.55
N SER A 347 -3.43 -1.22 -28.29
CA SER A 347 -4.68 -1.57 -28.97
C SER A 347 -5.92 -0.97 -28.32
N SER A 348 -5.78 -0.38 -27.13
CA SER A 348 -6.87 0.25 -26.39
C SER A 348 -7.54 1.34 -27.22
N ARG A 349 -8.84 1.15 -27.48
CA ARG A 349 -9.68 2.10 -28.23
C ARG A 349 -10.72 2.78 -27.35
N THR A 350 -10.98 2.31 -26.14
CA THR A 350 -12.00 2.86 -25.23
C THR A 350 -11.41 3.87 -24.25
N GLU A 351 -10.08 3.89 -24.10
CA GLU A 351 -9.38 4.81 -23.21
C GLU A 351 -8.96 6.08 -23.96
N LEU A 352 -9.21 7.25 -23.36
CA LEU A 352 -8.76 8.55 -23.84
C LEU A 352 -7.22 8.60 -23.93
N ASN A 353 -6.52 8.03 -22.94
CA ASN A 353 -5.09 7.80 -22.95
C ASN A 353 -4.80 6.40 -22.38
N PRO A 354 -3.98 5.54 -23.04
CA PRO A 354 -3.80 4.18 -22.55
C PRO A 354 -3.06 4.18 -21.20
N LYS A 355 -3.58 3.41 -20.23
CA LYS A 355 -3.02 3.40 -18.87
C LYS A 355 -1.59 2.86 -18.83
N THR A 356 -0.88 3.19 -17.75
CA THR A 356 0.46 2.68 -17.43
C THR A 356 0.48 2.14 -15.99
N LEU A 357 -0.31 1.09 -15.74
CA LEU A 357 -0.49 0.47 -14.41
C LEU A 357 0.84 0.04 -13.75
N THR A 358 1.84 -0.30 -14.57
CA THR A 358 3.18 -0.69 -14.12
C THR A 358 3.94 0.45 -13.47
N SER A 359 3.62 1.71 -13.78
CA SER A 359 4.30 2.85 -13.16
C SER A 359 3.81 3.20 -11.75
N GLY A 360 2.64 2.69 -11.33
CA GLY A 360 1.95 3.13 -10.12
C GLY A 360 1.15 4.43 -10.28
N LEU A 361 1.31 5.13 -11.40
CA LEU A 361 0.51 6.31 -11.77
C LEU A 361 -0.42 5.96 -12.94
N ASP A 362 -1.45 5.17 -12.65
CA ASP A 362 -2.26 4.41 -13.61
C ASP A 362 -2.72 5.18 -14.85
N ASP A 363 -3.41 6.30 -14.67
CA ASP A 363 -4.00 7.13 -15.74
C ASP A 363 -3.26 8.45 -15.97
N TYR A 364 -2.06 8.63 -15.38
CA TYR A 364 -1.22 9.78 -15.68
C TYR A 364 -0.95 9.83 -17.18
N PRO A 365 -1.22 10.94 -17.86
CA PRO A 365 -1.24 10.96 -19.31
C PRO A 365 0.18 10.83 -19.87
N ARG A 366 0.37 9.82 -20.74
CA ARG A 366 1.63 9.58 -21.48
C ARG A 366 1.41 9.72 -22.98
N ALA A 367 2.33 9.23 -23.82
CA ALA A 367 2.15 9.24 -25.26
C ALA A 367 0.79 8.62 -25.64
N SER A 368 0.01 9.34 -26.46
CA SER A 368 -1.36 8.95 -26.82
C SER A 368 -1.44 7.65 -27.61
N HIS A 369 -0.37 7.33 -28.35
CA HIS A 369 -0.23 6.13 -29.16
C HIS A 369 1.00 5.37 -28.64
N PRO A 370 0.83 4.38 -27.76
CA PRO A 370 1.95 3.64 -27.19
C PRO A 370 2.77 2.96 -28.28
N THR A 371 4.09 3.06 -28.18
CA THR A 371 5.02 2.40 -29.10
C THR A 371 6.28 1.96 -28.36
N GLU A 372 7.08 1.13 -29.02
CA GLU A 372 8.37 0.70 -28.48
C GLU A 372 9.42 1.84 -28.43
N ASP A 373 9.12 3.01 -29.01
CA ASP A 373 10.02 4.19 -29.04
C ASP A 373 9.79 5.15 -27.87
N GLU A 374 8.85 4.84 -26.96
CA GLU A 374 8.59 5.67 -25.80
C GLU A 374 9.80 5.72 -24.84
N ARG A 375 9.95 6.86 -24.15
CA ARG A 375 10.96 7.07 -23.12
C ARG A 375 10.27 7.66 -21.89
N HIS A 376 10.34 6.95 -20.77
CA HIS A 376 9.65 7.32 -19.53
C HIS A 376 10.62 7.88 -18.49
N VAL A 377 10.47 9.16 -18.16
CA VAL A 377 11.43 9.89 -17.31
C VAL A 377 11.40 9.42 -15.86
N ASP A 378 10.23 9.06 -15.35
CA ASP A 378 10.05 8.52 -14.01
C ASP A 378 10.82 7.21 -13.81
N LEU A 379 10.72 6.29 -14.77
CA LEU A 379 11.46 5.02 -14.73
C LEU A 379 12.97 5.21 -14.83
N HIS A 380 13.43 6.14 -15.68
CA HIS A 380 14.84 6.52 -15.75
C HIS A 380 15.35 6.98 -14.37
N CYS A 381 14.58 7.85 -13.71
CA CYS A 381 14.95 8.39 -12.41
C CYS A 381 14.96 7.30 -11.32
N TRP A 382 13.99 6.38 -11.35
CA TRP A 382 13.97 5.23 -10.44
C TRP A 382 15.24 4.39 -10.56
N LEU A 383 15.71 4.12 -11.78
CA LEU A 383 16.91 3.30 -11.98
C LEU A 383 18.20 4.05 -11.63
N ALA A 384 18.27 5.36 -11.91
CA ALA A 384 19.38 6.21 -11.46
C ALA A 384 19.48 6.22 -9.93
N PHE A 385 18.37 6.44 -9.24
CA PHE A 385 18.28 6.40 -7.78
C PHE A 385 18.67 5.02 -7.22
N SER A 386 18.07 3.97 -7.77
CA SER A 386 18.30 2.58 -7.35
C SER A 386 19.78 2.18 -7.45
N ALA A 387 20.44 2.52 -8.56
CA ALA A 387 21.86 2.26 -8.75
C ALA A 387 22.71 2.97 -7.67
N GLY A 388 22.36 4.20 -7.29
CA GLY A 388 23.07 4.95 -6.25
C GLY A 388 22.90 4.35 -4.86
N VAL A 389 21.69 3.96 -4.48
CA VAL A 389 21.41 3.28 -3.19
C VAL A 389 22.17 1.96 -3.12
N LEU A 390 22.12 1.15 -4.18
CA LEU A 390 22.82 -0.14 -4.22
C LEU A 390 24.33 0.02 -4.27
N ALA A 391 24.86 1.06 -4.93
CA ALA A 391 26.30 1.36 -4.90
C ALA A 391 26.76 1.65 -3.47
N ARG A 392 26.00 2.45 -2.69
CA ARG A 392 26.30 2.72 -1.28
C ARG A 392 26.29 1.43 -0.44
N ALA A 393 25.26 0.60 -0.59
CA ALA A 393 25.19 -0.68 0.11
C ALA A 393 26.36 -1.61 -0.28
N ALA A 394 26.69 -1.69 -1.58
CA ALA A 394 27.79 -2.51 -2.08
C ALA A 394 29.13 -2.07 -1.50
N HIS A 395 29.42 -0.77 -1.46
CA HIS A 395 30.65 -0.24 -0.87
C HIS A 395 30.71 -0.51 0.64
N LEU A 396 29.60 -0.31 1.36
CA LEU A 396 29.50 -0.63 2.79
C LEU A 396 29.79 -2.11 3.08
N LEU A 397 29.38 -3.00 2.18
CA LEU A 397 29.57 -4.45 2.28
C LEU A 397 30.88 -4.95 1.64
N ASN A 398 31.70 -4.07 1.06
CA ASN A 398 32.86 -4.42 0.23
C ASN A 398 32.53 -5.40 -0.92
N HIS A 399 31.33 -5.29 -1.50
CA HIS A 399 30.85 -6.15 -2.57
C HIS A 399 31.40 -5.70 -3.95
N PRO A 400 31.84 -6.62 -4.84
CA PRO A 400 32.50 -6.28 -6.10
C PRO A 400 31.64 -5.48 -7.10
N SER A 401 30.32 -5.47 -6.95
CA SER A 401 29.42 -4.66 -7.79
C SER A 401 29.44 -3.16 -7.49
N GLY A 402 30.12 -2.71 -6.42
CA GLY A 402 30.10 -1.30 -6.00
C GLY A 402 30.55 -0.34 -7.10
N GLN A 403 31.62 -0.67 -7.83
CA GLN A 403 32.13 0.20 -8.90
C GLN A 403 31.20 0.24 -10.10
N SER A 404 30.66 -0.90 -10.55
CA SER A 404 29.76 -0.94 -11.72
C SER A 404 28.45 -0.21 -11.43
N LEU A 405 27.87 -0.39 -10.23
CA LEU A 405 26.69 0.34 -9.77
C LEU A 405 26.95 1.85 -9.68
N SER A 406 28.12 2.26 -9.17
CA SER A 406 28.52 3.67 -9.13
C SER A 406 28.59 4.26 -10.54
N SER A 407 29.18 3.56 -11.49
CA SER A 407 29.24 4.00 -12.90
C SER A 407 27.85 4.09 -13.53
N THR A 408 26.95 3.14 -13.25
CA THR A 408 25.55 3.21 -13.71
C THR A 408 24.83 4.41 -13.11
N HIS A 409 24.95 4.64 -11.81
CA HIS A 409 24.37 5.82 -11.14
C HIS A 409 24.91 7.14 -11.74
N GLN A 410 26.23 7.26 -11.92
CA GLN A 410 26.84 8.45 -12.53
C GLN A 410 26.37 8.68 -13.96
N THR A 411 26.20 7.62 -14.75
CA THR A 411 25.73 7.72 -16.14
C THR A 411 24.28 8.17 -16.20
N LEU A 412 23.40 7.52 -15.45
CA LEU A 412 21.96 7.83 -15.46
C LEU A 412 21.63 9.13 -14.73
N GLY A 413 22.40 9.49 -13.70
CA GLY A 413 22.30 10.76 -12.97
C GLY A 413 22.95 11.94 -13.70
N ASN A 414 23.65 11.71 -14.83
CA ASN A 414 24.24 12.79 -15.60
C ASN A 414 23.15 13.73 -16.16
N ASN A 415 23.11 14.97 -15.67
CA ASN A 415 22.07 15.92 -16.03
C ASN A 415 22.06 16.27 -17.53
N ALA A 416 23.20 16.30 -18.21
CA ALA A 416 23.23 16.55 -19.65
C ALA A 416 22.59 15.41 -20.47
N LEU A 417 22.79 14.16 -20.04
CA LEU A 417 22.13 12.99 -20.64
C LEU A 417 20.63 13.01 -20.37
N LEU A 418 20.24 13.29 -19.13
CA LEU A 418 18.84 13.43 -18.73
C LEU A 418 18.15 14.53 -19.55
N ASP A 419 18.77 15.71 -19.66
CA ASP A 419 18.26 16.84 -20.43
C ASP A 419 18.10 16.49 -21.90
N LYS A 420 19.10 15.85 -22.49
CA LYS A 420 19.06 15.40 -23.89
C LYS A 420 17.87 14.49 -24.19
N HIS A 421 17.49 13.63 -23.24
CA HIS A 421 16.44 12.64 -23.46
C HIS A 421 15.06 13.06 -22.99
N HIS A 422 14.98 13.97 -22.02
CA HIS A 422 13.74 14.24 -21.30
C HIS A 422 13.43 15.73 -21.11
N LEU A 423 14.37 16.68 -21.28
CA LEU A 423 14.05 18.10 -21.10
C LEU A 423 13.47 18.68 -22.41
N SER A 424 12.19 19.07 -22.38
CA SER A 424 11.56 19.71 -23.53
C SER A 424 12.21 21.08 -23.80
N PRO A 425 12.60 21.38 -25.05
CA PRO A 425 13.09 22.70 -25.41
C PRO A 425 12.00 23.78 -25.40
N VAL A 426 10.72 23.40 -25.41
CA VAL A 426 9.58 24.32 -25.46
C VAL A 426 9.12 24.67 -24.04
N SER A 427 8.62 23.70 -23.29
CA SER A 427 8.10 23.92 -21.92
C SER A 427 9.19 24.11 -20.88
N ARG A 428 10.42 23.65 -21.17
CA ARG A 428 11.54 23.56 -20.22
C ARG A 428 11.23 22.68 -19.00
N HIS A 429 10.32 21.71 -19.17
CA HIS A 429 10.02 20.66 -18.21
C HIS A 429 10.63 19.33 -18.62
N TYR A 430 10.86 18.46 -17.64
CA TYR A 430 11.13 17.06 -17.92
C TYR A 430 9.83 16.35 -18.36
N CYS A 431 9.91 15.62 -19.46
CA CYS A 431 8.78 15.01 -20.14
C CYS A 431 9.12 13.57 -20.52
N ASP A 432 8.06 12.76 -20.59
CA ASP A 432 8.10 11.56 -21.40
C ASP A 432 8.23 11.94 -22.89
N TYR A 433 8.65 10.98 -23.71
CA TYR A 433 8.70 11.13 -25.16
C TYR A 433 8.02 9.96 -25.84
N GLY A 434 7.30 10.21 -26.93
CA GLY A 434 6.69 9.15 -27.73
C GLY A 434 5.82 9.67 -28.88
N LEU A 435 5.06 8.77 -29.50
CA LEU A 435 4.11 9.10 -30.57
C LEU A 435 2.84 9.72 -29.96
N HIS A 436 2.71 11.04 -30.04
CA HIS A 436 1.72 11.77 -29.25
C HIS A 436 0.93 12.81 -30.06
N THR A 437 -0.32 13.06 -29.64
CA THR A 437 -1.16 14.22 -29.97
C THR A 437 -2.11 14.47 -28.79
N ASP A 438 -2.29 15.73 -28.41
CA ASP A 438 -3.29 16.15 -27.43
C ASP A 438 -4.71 16.14 -28.00
N LYS A 439 -4.84 16.10 -29.33
CA LYS A 439 -6.13 16.20 -30.02
C LYS A 439 -6.81 14.84 -30.08
N VAL A 440 -7.13 14.29 -28.92
CA VAL A 440 -7.92 13.05 -28.77
C VAL A 440 -9.23 13.33 -28.07
N ARG A 441 -10.28 12.56 -28.39
CA ARG A 441 -11.56 12.60 -27.68
C ARG A 441 -12.27 11.25 -27.75
N LEU A 442 -13.11 10.98 -26.75
CA LEU A 442 -14.04 9.85 -26.78
C LEU A 442 -15.28 10.22 -27.60
N VAL A 443 -15.64 9.37 -28.57
CA VAL A 443 -16.80 9.56 -29.47
C VAL A 443 -17.71 8.35 -29.46
N GLU A 444 -19.01 8.61 -29.63
CA GLU A 444 -20.04 7.57 -29.74
C GLU A 444 -19.79 6.68 -30.98
N GLN A 445 -20.02 5.38 -30.82
CA GLN A 445 -19.97 4.45 -31.95
C GLN A 445 -21.31 4.44 -32.70
N ARG A 446 -21.26 4.22 -34.02
CA ARG A 446 -22.48 3.96 -34.79
C ARG A 446 -22.97 2.53 -34.51
N PRO A 447 -24.26 2.33 -34.14
CA PRO A 447 -24.86 1.01 -34.00
C PRO A 447 -24.63 0.14 -35.26
N PRO A 448 -24.34 -1.17 -35.11
CA PRO A 448 -24.30 -2.08 -36.25
C PRO A 448 -25.67 -2.14 -36.96
N PRO A 449 -25.71 -2.31 -38.29
CA PRO A 449 -26.97 -2.50 -39.00
C PRO A 449 -27.75 -3.70 -38.43
N GLY A 450 -29.00 -3.48 -38.02
CA GLY A 450 -29.88 -4.52 -37.46
C GLY A 450 -29.90 -4.62 -35.93
N GLN A 451 -29.26 -3.71 -35.19
CA GLN A 451 -29.37 -3.66 -33.74
C GLN A 451 -30.82 -3.31 -33.31
N ALA A 452 -31.39 -4.10 -32.38
CA ALA A 452 -32.76 -3.94 -31.94
C ALA A 452 -32.99 -2.59 -31.22
N PRO A 453 -34.18 -1.97 -31.36
CA PRO A 453 -34.54 -0.79 -30.58
C PRO A 453 -34.45 -1.08 -29.07
N GLY A 454 -33.66 -0.30 -28.33
CA GLY A 454 -33.46 -0.45 -26.89
C GLY A 454 -32.24 -1.30 -26.46
N ALA A 455 -31.37 -1.71 -27.39
CA ALA A 455 -30.10 -2.33 -27.03
C ALA A 455 -29.18 -1.35 -26.25
N PRO A 456 -28.29 -1.85 -25.36
CA PRO A 456 -27.34 -1.02 -24.65
C PRO A 456 -26.46 -0.20 -25.61
N ALA A 457 -26.14 1.03 -25.21
CA ALA A 457 -25.19 1.87 -25.93
C ALA A 457 -23.83 1.17 -26.04
N LEU A 458 -23.18 1.31 -27.19
CA LEU A 458 -21.81 0.83 -27.38
C LEU A 458 -20.86 1.74 -26.59
N PRO A 459 -19.77 1.21 -26.00
CA PRO A 459 -18.80 2.04 -25.30
C PRO A 459 -18.19 3.06 -26.27
N LYS A 460 -17.97 4.30 -25.84
CA LYS A 460 -17.24 5.29 -26.63
C LYS A 460 -15.87 4.79 -27.05
N VAL A 461 -15.42 5.27 -28.20
CA VAL A 461 -14.08 5.00 -28.73
C VAL A 461 -13.30 6.29 -28.88
N ARG A 462 -12.00 6.23 -28.60
CA ARG A 462 -11.06 7.30 -28.84
C ARG A 462 -10.89 7.54 -30.33
N LEU A 463 -11.01 8.81 -30.70
CA LEU A 463 -10.67 9.34 -32.01
C LEU A 463 -9.53 10.36 -31.86
N ALA A 464 -8.45 10.14 -32.61
CA ALA A 464 -7.41 11.16 -32.81
C ALA A 464 -7.86 12.11 -33.92
N MET A 465 -8.03 13.38 -33.56
CA MET A 465 -8.47 14.44 -34.47
C MET A 465 -7.30 15.00 -35.30
N GLU A 466 -6.07 14.79 -34.85
CA GLU A 466 -4.84 15.08 -35.58
C GLU A 466 -3.94 13.85 -35.59
N ALA A 467 -3.12 13.70 -36.62
CA ALA A 467 -2.15 12.61 -36.69
C ALA A 467 -1.11 12.78 -35.56
N PRO A 468 -0.81 11.73 -34.77
CA PRO A 468 0.22 11.82 -33.75
C PRO A 468 1.60 11.91 -34.39
N ARG A 469 2.54 12.55 -33.69
CA ARG A 469 3.94 12.68 -34.12
C ARG A 469 4.90 12.34 -32.98
N PRO A 470 6.13 11.88 -33.26
CA PRO A 470 7.16 11.73 -32.24
C PRO A 470 7.49 13.10 -31.62
N GLN A 471 7.22 13.27 -30.33
CA GLN A 471 7.47 14.52 -29.60
C GLN A 471 7.57 14.27 -28.09
N PHE A 472 8.02 15.28 -27.35
CA PHE A 472 7.86 15.31 -25.90
C PHE A 472 6.37 15.41 -25.54
N VAL A 473 5.96 14.68 -24.52
CA VAL A 473 4.60 14.67 -24.00
C VAL A 473 4.51 15.75 -22.91
N GLU A 474 3.98 16.91 -23.26
CA GLU A 474 4.00 18.11 -22.41
C GLU A 474 2.86 18.14 -21.39
N HIS A 475 2.77 17.10 -20.58
CA HIS A 475 1.87 17.04 -19.43
C HIS A 475 2.67 17.28 -18.14
N PHE A 476 2.76 18.55 -17.73
CA PHE A 476 3.44 18.91 -16.48
C PHE A 476 2.67 18.37 -15.27
N GLY A 477 3.38 17.64 -14.41
CA GLY A 477 2.78 16.93 -13.26
C GLY A 477 3.83 16.10 -12.54
N TYR A 478 3.40 15.15 -11.71
CA TYR A 478 4.31 14.34 -10.90
C TYR A 478 5.43 13.67 -11.70
N VAL A 479 5.15 13.13 -12.90
CA VAL A 479 6.17 12.50 -13.75
C VAL A 479 7.29 13.49 -14.09
N SER A 480 6.95 14.74 -14.39
CA SER A 480 7.93 15.80 -14.65
C SER A 480 8.82 16.16 -13.46
N LEU A 481 8.38 15.83 -12.23
CA LEU A 481 9.11 16.16 -11.01
C LEU A 481 10.15 15.09 -10.64
N PHE A 482 10.14 13.89 -11.23
CA PHE A 482 10.99 12.77 -10.77
C PHE A 482 12.49 13.05 -10.66
N PRO A 483 13.14 13.78 -11.59
CA PRO A 483 14.52 14.18 -11.42
C PRO A 483 14.79 14.97 -10.13
N PHE A 484 13.83 15.81 -9.75
CA PHE A 484 13.84 16.57 -8.51
C PHE A 484 13.45 15.71 -7.30
N LEU A 485 12.36 14.94 -7.38
CA LEU A 485 11.83 14.10 -6.29
C LEU A 485 12.87 13.09 -5.78
N LEU A 486 13.66 12.51 -6.69
CA LEU A 486 14.71 11.54 -6.37
C LEU A 486 16.10 12.17 -6.24
N ARG A 487 16.19 13.51 -6.14
CA ARG A 487 17.41 14.28 -5.89
C ARG A 487 18.55 13.98 -6.89
N LEU A 488 18.21 13.93 -8.18
CA LEU A 488 19.16 13.62 -9.26
C LEU A 488 19.73 14.88 -9.93
N LEU A 489 19.14 16.05 -9.70
CA LEU A 489 19.62 17.31 -10.28
C LEU A 489 20.73 17.91 -9.42
N THR A 490 21.73 18.52 -10.05
CA THR A 490 22.71 19.32 -9.31
C THR A 490 22.05 20.62 -8.80
N PRO A 491 22.49 21.18 -7.66
CA PRO A 491 21.88 22.38 -7.08
C PRO A 491 21.92 23.63 -7.97
N ASP A 492 22.84 23.67 -8.94
CA ASP A 492 23.05 24.75 -9.90
C ASP A 492 22.38 24.51 -11.26
N ASN A 493 21.69 23.38 -11.45
CA ASN A 493 21.04 23.06 -12.72
C ASN A 493 19.91 24.04 -13.03
N PRO A 494 19.93 24.76 -14.18
CA PRO A 494 18.86 25.71 -14.54
C PRO A 494 17.45 25.11 -14.62
N ALA A 495 17.32 23.82 -14.93
CA ALA A 495 16.04 23.12 -14.95
C ALA A 495 15.45 22.99 -13.53
N LEU A 496 16.28 22.87 -12.49
CA LEU A 496 15.82 22.92 -11.10
C LEU A 496 15.21 24.29 -10.79
N GLY A 497 15.87 25.38 -11.19
CA GLY A 497 15.34 26.73 -10.99
C GLY A 497 13.99 26.97 -11.65
N LYS A 498 13.81 26.48 -12.89
CA LYS A 498 12.53 26.51 -13.62
C LYS A 498 11.47 25.67 -12.90
N LEU A 499 11.79 24.44 -12.54
CA LEU A 499 10.88 23.53 -11.83
C LEU A 499 10.38 24.16 -10.53
N LEU A 500 11.28 24.71 -9.69
CA LEU A 500 10.87 25.36 -8.43
C LEU A 500 10.03 26.63 -8.66
N ALA A 501 10.22 27.34 -9.78
CA ALA A 501 9.36 28.47 -10.13
C ALA A 501 7.96 28.03 -10.51
N ASP A 502 7.84 27.00 -11.34
CA ASP A 502 6.55 26.48 -11.77
C ASP A 502 5.83 25.74 -10.65
N LEU A 503 6.57 25.08 -9.75
CA LEU A 503 6.00 24.35 -8.62
C LEU A 503 5.12 25.27 -7.77
N ARG A 504 5.55 26.52 -7.53
CA ARG A 504 4.82 27.51 -6.73
C ARG A 504 3.62 28.13 -7.45
N ASN A 505 3.48 27.91 -8.75
CA ASN A 505 2.42 28.50 -9.56
C ASN A 505 1.07 27.80 -9.30
N PRO A 506 0.05 28.50 -8.75
CA PRO A 506 -1.26 27.91 -8.47
C PRO A 506 -2.07 27.57 -9.72
N ALA A 507 -1.72 28.15 -10.87
CA ALA A 507 -2.27 27.77 -12.18
C ALA A 507 -1.69 26.45 -12.70
N LEU A 508 -0.63 25.92 -12.06
CA LEU A 508 -0.02 24.64 -12.39
C LEU A 508 -0.31 23.63 -11.27
N LEU A 509 0.70 23.27 -10.48
CA LEU A 509 0.62 22.20 -9.48
C LEU A 509 0.31 22.69 -8.06
N TRP A 510 0.59 23.95 -7.72
CA TRP A 510 0.47 24.42 -6.34
C TRP A 510 -0.98 24.52 -5.87
N THR A 511 -1.25 24.09 -4.64
CA THR A 511 -2.51 24.29 -3.92
C THR A 511 -2.26 24.60 -2.44
N ASP A 512 -3.29 25.03 -1.74
CA ASP A 512 -3.26 25.21 -0.28
C ASP A 512 -3.35 23.88 0.50
N TYR A 513 -3.37 22.75 -0.21
CA TYR A 513 -3.56 21.40 0.34
C TYR A 513 -2.43 20.42 -0.03
N GLY A 514 -1.48 20.84 -0.88
CA GLY A 514 -0.42 20.01 -1.47
C GLY A 514 -0.23 20.25 -2.97
N LEU A 515 0.61 19.47 -3.61
CA LEU A 515 0.86 19.50 -5.06
C LEU A 515 -0.15 18.62 -5.80
N ARG A 516 -0.69 19.12 -6.92
CA ARG A 516 -1.50 18.32 -7.85
C ARG A 516 -0.68 17.24 -8.53
N SER A 517 -1.33 16.11 -8.81
CA SER A 517 -0.77 15.07 -9.69
C SER A 517 -0.53 15.56 -11.10
N LEU A 518 -1.41 16.43 -11.62
CA LEU A 518 -1.35 16.95 -12.98
C LEU A 518 -1.71 18.44 -12.99
N SER A 519 -1.01 19.20 -13.82
CA SER A 519 -1.22 20.65 -13.97
C SER A 519 -2.60 20.98 -14.54
N LYS A 520 -3.19 22.09 -14.08
CA LYS A 520 -4.50 22.58 -14.55
C LYS A 520 -4.52 23.00 -16.02
N ASP A 521 -3.36 23.35 -16.58
CA ASP A 521 -3.24 23.71 -17.99
C ASP A 521 -3.17 22.48 -18.93
N SER A 522 -3.05 21.28 -18.37
CA SER A 522 -3.08 20.05 -19.14
C SER A 522 -4.48 19.80 -19.71
N PRO A 523 -4.62 19.40 -20.98
CA PRO A 523 -5.92 19.01 -21.56
C PRO A 523 -6.48 17.72 -20.94
N MET A 524 -5.71 17.03 -20.09
CA MET A 524 -6.10 15.79 -19.41
C MET A 524 -6.47 16.03 -17.94
N TYR A 525 -6.41 17.27 -17.45
CA TYR A 525 -6.77 17.61 -16.07
C TYR A 525 -8.26 17.35 -15.80
N HIS A 526 -8.55 16.54 -14.78
CA HIS A 526 -9.89 16.07 -14.40
C HIS A 526 -10.68 15.32 -15.49
N GLU A 527 -10.03 14.95 -16.60
CA GLU A 527 -10.67 14.18 -17.66
C GLU A 527 -10.81 12.70 -17.29
N PHE A 528 -12.00 12.16 -17.52
CA PHE A 528 -12.25 10.72 -17.40
C PHE A 528 -11.43 9.96 -18.45
N ASN A 529 -10.94 8.77 -18.09
CA ASN A 529 -10.20 7.96 -19.05
C ASN A 529 -11.11 7.12 -19.95
N THR A 530 -12.27 6.72 -19.46
CA THR A 530 -13.32 6.03 -20.21
C THR A 530 -14.66 6.72 -19.92
N GLU A 531 -15.79 6.13 -20.26
CA GLU A 531 -17.10 6.64 -19.79
C GLU A 531 -17.29 6.54 -18.28
N THR A 532 -16.60 5.59 -17.64
CA THR A 532 -16.84 5.19 -16.25
C THR A 532 -15.60 5.30 -15.38
N ASP A 533 -14.42 5.52 -15.96
CA ASP A 533 -13.16 5.59 -15.25
C ASP A 533 -12.88 7.07 -14.89
N PRO A 534 -13.16 7.51 -13.66
CA PRO A 534 -12.93 8.88 -13.23
C PRO A 534 -11.43 9.22 -13.22
N PRO A 535 -11.07 10.51 -13.26
CA PRO A 535 -9.67 10.93 -13.12
C PRO A 535 -9.07 10.46 -11.79
N TYR A 536 -7.84 9.93 -11.84
CA TYR A 536 -7.15 9.41 -10.66
C TYR A 536 -5.84 10.18 -10.39
N TRP A 537 -4.85 10.06 -11.26
CA TRP A 537 -3.58 10.80 -11.28
C TRP A 537 -3.64 12.03 -12.20
N ARG A 538 -4.83 12.63 -12.33
CA ARG A 538 -5.14 13.73 -13.24
C ARG A 538 -5.59 15.01 -12.54
N GLY A 539 -5.09 15.26 -11.33
CA GLY A 539 -5.32 16.50 -10.59
C GLY A 539 -5.24 16.32 -9.07
N ALA A 540 -5.79 15.22 -8.54
CA ALA A 540 -5.81 14.93 -7.11
C ALA A 540 -4.41 14.94 -6.47
N ILE A 541 -4.36 15.19 -5.17
CA ILE A 541 -3.15 15.32 -4.35
C ILE A 541 -2.87 13.97 -3.66
N TRP A 542 -1.63 13.49 -3.78
CA TRP A 542 -1.21 12.18 -3.30
C TRP A 542 0.01 12.30 -2.38
N ILE A 543 -0.09 11.70 -1.20
CA ILE A 543 0.84 11.98 -0.10
C ILE A 543 2.21 11.34 -0.30
N ASN A 544 2.30 10.18 -0.95
CA ASN A 544 3.58 9.56 -1.34
C ASN A 544 4.47 10.51 -2.16
N ILE A 545 3.94 11.10 -3.24
CA ILE A 545 4.71 12.00 -4.11
C ILE A 545 4.96 13.35 -3.42
N ASN A 546 3.97 13.86 -2.68
CA ASN A 546 4.14 15.08 -1.90
C ASN A 546 5.20 14.93 -0.80
N TYR A 547 5.30 13.75 -0.16
CA TYR A 547 6.36 13.44 0.79
C TYR A 547 7.74 13.49 0.11
N LEU A 548 7.89 12.86 -1.05
CA LEU A 548 9.15 12.95 -1.81
C LEU A 548 9.48 14.38 -2.22
N ALA A 549 8.47 15.19 -2.57
CA ALA A 549 8.67 16.60 -2.89
C ALA A 549 9.15 17.40 -1.68
N VAL A 550 8.50 17.25 -0.52
CA VAL A 550 8.93 17.91 0.73
C VAL A 550 10.35 17.47 1.12
N LYS A 551 10.65 16.17 1.05
CA LYS A 551 11.99 15.62 1.28
C LYS A 551 13.04 16.21 0.32
N ALA A 552 12.71 16.34 -0.95
CA ALA A 552 13.60 16.95 -1.94
C ALA A 552 13.79 18.46 -1.69
N LEU A 553 12.73 19.22 -1.38
CA LEU A 553 12.84 20.64 -1.04
C LEU A 553 13.74 20.86 0.19
N HIS A 554 13.58 20.05 1.24
CA HIS A 554 14.46 20.07 2.41
C HIS A 554 15.91 19.81 2.00
N HIS A 555 16.16 18.77 1.21
CA HIS A 555 17.51 18.45 0.73
C HIS A 555 18.17 19.62 -0.02
N TYR A 556 17.47 20.22 -0.99
CA TYR A 556 18.03 21.35 -1.74
C TYR A 556 18.11 22.64 -0.91
N SER A 557 17.35 22.77 0.18
CA SER A 557 17.50 23.89 1.12
C SER A 557 18.76 23.79 1.99
N ASP A 558 19.31 22.60 2.15
CA ASP A 558 20.55 22.35 2.90
C ASP A 558 21.81 22.36 2.03
N LEU A 559 21.66 22.41 0.70
CA LEU A 559 22.78 22.42 -0.23
C LEU A 559 23.12 23.84 -0.71
N PRO A 560 24.42 24.22 -0.76
CA PRO A 560 24.82 25.47 -1.39
C PRO A 560 24.44 25.49 -2.87
N GLY A 561 23.73 26.53 -3.30
CA GLY A 561 23.33 26.71 -4.69
C GLY A 561 22.43 27.92 -4.91
N PRO A 562 22.22 28.34 -6.16
CA PRO A 562 21.43 29.54 -6.50
C PRO A 562 19.95 29.43 -6.11
N TYR A 563 19.44 28.22 -5.81
CA TYR A 563 18.03 27.98 -5.51
C TYR A 563 17.77 27.55 -4.06
N GLN A 564 18.78 27.60 -3.19
CA GLN A 564 18.71 27.13 -1.81
C GLN A 564 17.58 27.80 -1.01
N GLU A 565 17.56 29.15 -1.00
CA GLU A 565 16.56 29.93 -0.27
C GLU A 565 15.14 29.65 -0.77
N LYS A 566 14.97 29.60 -2.10
CA LYS A 566 13.69 29.27 -2.71
C LYS A 566 13.22 27.86 -2.34
N ALA A 567 14.12 26.88 -2.31
CA ALA A 567 13.79 25.52 -1.88
C ALA A 567 13.32 25.50 -0.42
N PHE A 568 13.96 26.29 0.46
CA PHE A 568 13.58 26.42 1.86
C PHE A 568 12.19 27.05 2.06
N GLU A 569 11.86 28.10 1.32
CA GLU A 569 10.54 28.74 1.37
C GLU A 569 9.44 27.75 0.96
N LEU A 570 9.62 27.10 -0.20
CA LEU A 570 8.68 26.12 -0.72
C LEU A 570 8.55 24.92 0.22
N TYR A 571 9.65 24.48 0.83
CA TYR A 571 9.66 23.39 1.81
C TYR A 571 8.67 23.67 2.95
N LYS A 572 8.82 24.85 3.59
CA LYS A 572 7.98 25.22 4.74
C LYS A 572 6.51 25.32 4.36
N GLU A 573 6.22 26.02 3.27
CA GLU A 573 4.84 26.26 2.83
C GLU A 573 4.16 24.95 2.42
N LEU A 574 4.82 24.13 1.57
CA LEU A 574 4.23 22.88 1.09
C LEU A 574 3.97 21.92 2.25
N ARG A 575 4.94 21.75 3.14
CA ARG A 575 4.82 20.92 4.34
C ARG A 575 3.64 21.37 5.19
N SER A 576 3.53 22.68 5.46
CA SER A 576 2.45 23.24 6.27
C SER A 576 1.07 23.00 5.64
N ASN A 577 0.93 23.24 4.33
CA ASN A 577 -0.32 23.03 3.58
C ASN A 577 -0.81 21.58 3.66
N ILE A 578 0.09 20.61 3.44
CA ILE A 578 -0.25 19.18 3.49
C ILE A 578 -0.73 18.80 4.90
N ILE A 579 0.07 19.13 5.93
CA ILE A 579 -0.24 18.76 7.31
C ILE A 579 -1.56 19.40 7.77
N ALA A 580 -1.75 20.70 7.49
CA ALA A 580 -2.96 21.42 7.87
C ALA A 580 -4.20 20.79 7.22
N ASN A 581 -4.14 20.45 5.94
CA ASN A 581 -5.26 19.84 5.24
C ASN A 581 -5.57 18.43 5.75
N MET A 582 -4.56 17.58 5.91
CA MET A 582 -4.75 16.21 6.39
C MET A 582 -5.30 16.17 7.81
N LEU A 583 -4.81 17.01 8.73
CA LEU A 583 -5.33 17.10 10.09
C LEU A 583 -6.74 17.69 10.13
N LYS A 584 -7.07 18.65 9.26
CA LYS A 584 -8.44 19.14 9.09
C LYS A 584 -9.38 18.02 8.67
N GLU A 585 -9.02 17.24 7.66
CA GLU A 585 -9.83 16.12 7.18
C GLU A 585 -9.92 15.00 8.21
N TYR A 586 -8.83 14.71 8.92
CA TYR A 586 -8.83 13.75 10.02
C TYR A 586 -9.82 14.16 11.12
N ARG A 587 -9.80 15.43 11.56
CA ARG A 587 -10.76 15.91 12.56
C ARG A 587 -12.20 15.88 12.05
N ARG A 588 -12.42 16.15 10.76
CA ARG A 588 -13.74 16.16 10.12
C ARG A 588 -14.33 14.75 9.97
N SER A 589 -13.54 13.77 9.52
CA SER A 589 -14.05 12.44 9.13
C SER A 589 -13.55 11.29 10.00
N LYS A 590 -12.56 11.52 10.88
CA LYS A 590 -11.87 10.49 11.68
C LYS A 590 -11.18 9.41 10.83
N TYR A 591 -10.80 9.77 9.60
CA TYR A 591 -10.10 8.89 8.66
C TYR A 591 -8.98 9.64 7.95
N ILE A 592 -7.94 8.88 7.61
CA ILE A 592 -6.96 9.27 6.59
C ILE A 592 -7.39 8.66 5.25
N TRP A 593 -7.21 9.43 4.18
CA TRP A 593 -7.68 9.13 2.84
C TRP A 593 -6.53 8.83 1.88
N GLU A 594 -6.85 8.10 0.81
CA GLU A 594 -5.92 7.70 -0.24
C GLU A 594 -5.33 8.91 -0.98
N ASN A 595 -6.20 9.85 -1.34
CA ASN A 595 -5.85 11.12 -1.98
C ASN A 595 -6.78 12.26 -1.50
N TYR A 596 -6.45 13.49 -1.91
CA TYR A 596 -7.19 14.69 -1.54
C TYR A 596 -7.55 15.51 -2.78
N GLU A 597 -8.77 16.05 -2.82
CA GLU A 597 -9.23 16.94 -3.89
C GLU A 597 -8.38 18.21 -3.95
N ASP A 598 -7.92 18.60 -5.13
CA ASP A 598 -7.00 19.73 -5.29
C ASP A 598 -7.68 21.11 -5.25
N THR A 599 -9.01 21.12 -5.27
CA THR A 599 -9.85 22.33 -5.22
C THR A 599 -10.35 22.63 -3.81
N THR A 600 -10.71 21.60 -3.05
CA THR A 600 -11.34 21.74 -1.73
C THR A 600 -10.48 21.22 -0.57
N GLY A 601 -9.45 20.41 -0.88
CA GLY A 601 -8.66 19.68 0.11
C GLY A 601 -9.39 18.48 0.72
N LYS A 602 -10.62 18.19 0.30
CA LYS A 602 -11.43 17.11 0.88
C LYS A 602 -10.79 15.74 0.60
N GLY A 603 -10.77 14.88 1.61
CA GLY A 603 -10.33 13.49 1.47
C GLY A 603 -11.23 12.70 0.51
N HIS A 604 -10.60 11.94 -0.37
CA HIS A 604 -11.24 11.20 -1.45
C HIS A 604 -10.55 9.84 -1.68
N GLY A 605 -11.22 8.93 -2.38
CA GLY A 605 -10.74 7.56 -2.59
C GLY A 605 -10.96 6.65 -1.38
N SER A 606 -10.11 5.63 -1.27
CA SER A 606 -10.22 4.60 -0.24
C SER A 606 -9.96 5.15 1.17
N HIS A 607 -10.66 4.60 2.17
CA HIS A 607 -10.42 4.90 3.59
C HIS A 607 -10.85 3.72 4.50
N PRO A 608 -10.25 3.55 5.70
CA PRO A 608 -9.02 4.19 6.15
C PRO A 608 -7.85 3.81 5.24
N PHE A 609 -7.06 4.80 4.84
CA PHE A 609 -5.87 4.62 4.02
C PHE A 609 -4.64 5.06 4.80
N THR A 610 -4.28 4.27 5.81
CA THR A 610 -3.00 4.40 6.51
C THR A 610 -1.91 3.60 5.81
N GLY A 611 -1.97 3.54 4.47
CA GLY A 611 -0.85 3.21 3.59
C GLY A 611 0.12 4.39 3.49
N TRP A 612 0.50 4.82 2.28
CA TRP A 612 1.43 5.96 2.14
C TRP A 612 0.95 7.26 2.80
N SER A 613 -0.35 7.45 3.04
CA SER A 613 -0.83 8.68 3.69
C SER A 613 -0.47 8.73 5.17
N ALA A 614 -0.01 7.61 5.77
CA ALA A 614 0.60 7.62 7.09
C ALA A 614 1.94 8.38 7.14
N LEU A 615 2.56 8.69 5.99
CA LEU A 615 3.73 9.57 5.91
C LEU A 615 3.46 10.98 6.48
N LEU A 616 2.21 11.35 6.75
CA LEU A 616 1.84 12.48 7.60
C LEU A 616 2.67 12.54 8.89
N VAL A 617 2.88 11.40 9.56
CA VAL A 617 3.63 11.34 10.82
C VAL A 617 5.09 11.74 10.61
N LEU A 618 5.70 11.31 9.50
CA LEU A 618 7.07 11.72 9.13
C LEU A 618 7.13 13.20 8.73
N LEU A 619 6.13 13.71 8.01
CA LEU A 619 6.01 15.13 7.67
C LEU A 619 5.92 15.99 8.94
N MET A 620 5.04 15.63 9.88
CA MET A 620 4.92 16.31 11.17
C MET A 620 6.23 16.22 11.96
N GLY A 621 6.87 15.06 11.95
CA GLY A 621 8.14 14.81 12.61
C GLY A 621 9.37 15.39 11.90
N GLU A 622 9.28 15.96 10.71
CA GLU A 622 10.45 16.40 9.91
C GLU A 622 11.52 15.31 9.81
N VAL A 623 11.09 14.07 9.61
CA VAL A 623 11.96 12.90 9.46
C VAL A 623 11.93 12.47 7.99
N TYR A 624 13.06 12.59 7.29
CA TYR A 624 13.15 12.41 5.83
C TYR A 624 14.11 11.32 5.37
#